data_AF-A0A142XPK8-F1
#
_entry.id   AF-A0A142XPK8-F1
#
_cell.length_a   1.000
_cell.length_b   1.000
_cell.length_c   1.000
_cell.angle_alpha   90.00
_cell.angle_beta   90.00
_cell.angle_gamma   90.00
#
_symmetry.space_group_name_H-M   'P 1'
#
loop_
_entity.id
_entity.type
_entity.pdbx_description
1 polymer ?
#
loop_
_entity_poly.entity_id
_entity_poly.type
_entity_poly.pdbx_seq_one_letter_code
_entity_poly.pdbx_strand_id
1 'polypeptide(L)'
;MRYYAPLAFVLLLTPGLRAIDPKLDELAPHASGVALIEVVSVEEYDARPADGDAGVCFKFKLVRGSGEFRSEVRVTTAFGGLRPPGFVPKLSLPLKPDSLKKGERYWLVFASRWDYEKHNQGVIDFLGEKDPKAKALDDAVKADTFRWHPQYDPKTKFTYGRVSEKDKWRVRVERDAKMLWEKEIPGTRVDAYASWGLWSGMSDFEIKMPASGVLLLAETHTRLGKDNEFGLDAGAYYVNTGFDPETGKRRAVCVRLPQGPSVVRLNREYDADTGLATHEERYDTVLTGGKAVGAKTENWYRKITRTFAPAGKLAREDIFFYDADAVESEKRWVQVKP
;
A
#
# COMPACT_ATOMS: atom_id res chain seq x y z
N MET A 1 38.37 -22.55 77.39
CA MET A 1 38.28 -21.33 76.56
C MET A 1 37.69 -21.71 75.22
N ARG A 2 36.45 -21.29 74.95
CA ARG A 2 35.73 -21.53 73.69
C ARG A 2 35.67 -20.19 72.96
N TYR A 3 36.24 -20.13 71.76
CA TYR A 3 36.15 -18.97 70.88
C TYR A 3 34.82 -19.00 70.12
N TYR A 4 33.98 -17.99 70.30
CA TYR A 4 32.87 -17.69 69.41
C TYR A 4 33.35 -16.65 68.39
N ALA A 5 33.37 -17.02 67.11
CA ALA A 5 33.54 -16.09 66.01
C ALA A 5 32.18 -15.41 65.71
N PRO A 6 32.11 -14.09 65.51
CA PRO A 6 30.88 -13.45 65.07
C PRO A 6 30.68 -13.68 63.57
N LEU A 7 29.51 -14.20 63.21
CA LEU A 7 29.01 -14.27 61.85
C LEU A 7 28.81 -12.82 61.33
N ALA A 8 29.71 -12.36 60.47
CA ALA A 8 29.49 -11.13 59.71
C ALA A 8 28.56 -11.45 58.52
N PHE A 9 27.30 -11.04 58.63
CA PHE A 9 26.34 -11.05 57.53
C PHE A 9 26.76 -9.97 56.52
N VAL A 10 27.52 -10.36 55.49
CA VAL A 10 27.80 -9.47 54.35
C VAL A 10 26.53 -9.40 53.51
N LEU A 11 25.75 -8.35 53.71
CA LEU A 11 24.72 -7.90 52.77
C LEU A 11 25.41 -7.51 51.46
N LEU A 12 25.46 -8.45 50.52
CA LEU A 12 25.79 -8.16 49.12
C LEU A 12 24.68 -7.28 48.55
N LEU A 13 24.92 -5.97 48.53
CA LEU A 13 24.20 -5.02 47.70
C LEU A 13 24.39 -5.46 46.25
N THR A 14 23.37 -6.10 45.68
CA THR A 14 23.27 -6.31 44.24
C THR A 14 23.26 -4.93 43.58
N PRO A 15 24.25 -4.60 42.72
CA PRO A 15 24.17 -3.38 41.93
C PRO A 15 22.92 -3.49 41.08
N GLY A 16 22.06 -2.46 41.16
CA GLY A 16 20.78 -2.43 40.50
C GLY A 16 20.90 -2.87 39.04
N LEU A 17 20.22 -3.96 38.71
CA LEU A 17 19.76 -4.26 37.37
C LEU A 17 18.95 -3.05 36.91
N ARG A 18 19.62 -2.04 36.33
CA ARG A 18 18.93 -1.06 35.49
C ARG A 18 18.29 -1.89 34.40
N ALA A 19 16.96 -1.99 34.43
CA ALA A 19 16.21 -2.48 33.30
C ALA A 19 16.73 -1.73 32.07
N ILE A 20 17.34 -2.46 31.14
CA ILE A 20 17.75 -1.89 29.87
C ILE A 20 16.46 -1.41 29.23
N ASP A 21 16.34 -0.10 29.00
CA ASP A 21 15.17 0.45 28.32
C ASP A 21 15.01 -0.28 26.98
N PRO A 22 13.83 -0.85 26.69
CA PRO A 22 13.62 -1.62 25.47
C PRO A 22 13.87 -0.73 24.26
N LYS A 23 14.56 -1.28 23.25
CA LYS A 23 14.79 -0.54 22.00
C LYS A 23 13.50 -0.48 21.20
N LEU A 24 13.28 0.62 20.48
CA LEU A 24 12.11 0.79 19.62
C LEU A 24 11.95 -0.38 18.63
N ASP A 25 13.05 -0.88 18.06
CA ASP A 25 13.04 -1.99 17.12
C ASP A 25 12.60 -3.33 17.74
N GLU A 26 12.69 -3.48 19.06
CA GLU A 26 12.21 -4.67 19.78
C GLU A 26 10.69 -4.60 19.99
N LEU A 27 10.15 -3.41 20.22
CA LEU A 27 8.72 -3.17 20.44
C LEU A 27 7.93 -2.97 19.14
N ALA A 28 8.59 -2.43 18.12
CA ALA A 28 7.99 -1.98 16.87
C ALA A 28 8.79 -2.40 15.62
N PRO A 29 9.21 -3.67 15.49
CA PRO A 29 9.96 -4.13 14.33
C PRO A 29 9.13 -3.92 13.06
N HIS A 30 9.65 -3.10 12.14
CA HIS A 30 9.00 -2.79 10.87
C HIS A 30 7.57 -2.21 11.00
N ALA A 31 7.26 -1.57 12.13
CA ALA A 31 5.95 -0.98 12.36
C ALA A 31 5.63 0.10 11.33
N SER A 32 4.37 0.16 10.93
CA SER A 32 3.85 1.19 10.02
C SER A 32 3.43 2.47 10.75
N GLY A 33 3.21 2.37 12.05
CA GLY A 33 2.88 3.48 12.93
C GLY A 33 2.72 3.04 14.37
N VAL A 34 2.72 4.02 15.26
CA VAL A 34 2.52 3.85 16.69
C VAL A 34 1.56 4.92 17.17
N ALA A 35 0.59 4.54 18.00
CA ALA A 35 -0.38 5.48 18.55
C ALA A 35 -0.74 5.17 20.00
N LEU A 36 -0.88 6.23 20.80
CA LEU A 36 -1.68 6.21 22.00
C LEU A 36 -3.14 6.42 21.60
N ILE A 37 -3.98 5.46 21.97
CA ILE A 37 -5.41 5.46 21.65
C ILE A 37 -6.25 5.46 22.92
N GLU A 38 -7.49 5.89 22.78
CA GLU A 38 -8.57 5.67 23.74
C GLU A 38 -9.59 4.71 23.12
N VAL A 39 -9.97 3.66 23.84
CA VAL A 39 -10.98 2.70 23.37
C VAL A 39 -12.36 3.32 23.58
N VAL A 40 -13.01 3.72 22.50
CA VAL A 40 -14.33 4.38 22.57
C VAL A 40 -15.49 3.40 22.46
N SER A 41 -15.26 2.24 21.86
CA SER A 41 -16.25 1.17 21.78
C SER A 41 -15.62 -0.22 21.73
N VAL A 42 -16.35 -1.19 22.30
CA VAL A 42 -16.07 -2.62 22.20
C VAL A 42 -17.40 -3.27 21.85
N GLU A 43 -17.52 -3.74 20.62
CA GLU A 43 -18.78 -4.25 20.06
C GLU A 43 -18.58 -5.66 19.53
N GLU A 44 -19.49 -6.57 19.84
CA GLU A 44 -19.58 -7.85 19.14
C GLU A 44 -20.16 -7.64 17.73
N TYR A 45 -19.66 -8.40 16.77
CA TYR A 45 -20.21 -8.45 15.42
C TYR A 45 -20.40 -9.91 14.99
N ASP A 46 -21.43 -10.14 14.17
CA ASP A 46 -21.68 -11.43 13.53
C ASP A 46 -22.11 -11.20 12.08
N ALA A 47 -21.17 -11.36 11.15
CA ALA A 47 -21.42 -11.25 9.72
C ALA A 47 -21.59 -12.61 9.04
N ARG A 48 -21.62 -13.72 9.79
CA ARG A 48 -21.77 -15.08 9.25
C ARG A 48 -23.01 -15.30 8.38
N PRO A 49 -24.16 -14.64 8.62
CA PRO A 49 -25.30 -14.73 7.71
C PRO A 49 -25.03 -14.25 6.27
N ALA A 50 -23.97 -13.47 6.06
CA ALA A 50 -23.53 -12.96 4.75
C ALA A 50 -22.11 -13.44 4.40
N ASP A 51 -21.76 -14.68 4.81
CA ASP A 51 -20.44 -15.31 4.63
C ASP A 51 -19.25 -14.57 5.27
N GLY A 52 -19.52 -13.57 6.12
CA GLY A 52 -18.50 -12.84 6.87
C GLY A 52 -18.14 -13.50 8.21
N ASP A 53 -17.14 -12.97 8.90
CA ASP A 53 -16.71 -13.48 10.20
C ASP A 53 -17.57 -12.95 11.37
N ALA A 54 -17.39 -13.53 12.55
CA ALA A 54 -17.91 -13.02 13.82
C ALA A 54 -16.77 -12.80 14.82
N GLY A 55 -16.94 -11.85 15.73
CA GLY A 55 -15.88 -11.46 16.63
C GLY A 55 -16.17 -10.22 17.46
N VAL A 56 -15.10 -9.59 17.95
CA VAL A 56 -15.14 -8.31 18.66
C VAL A 56 -14.45 -7.24 17.83
N CYS A 57 -15.09 -6.08 17.71
CA CYS A 57 -14.54 -4.88 17.08
C CYS A 57 -14.21 -3.86 18.17
N PHE A 58 -12.94 -3.48 18.26
CA PHE A 58 -12.48 -2.38 19.09
C PHE A 58 -12.41 -1.11 18.25
N LYS A 59 -13.12 -0.06 18.66
CA LYS A 59 -13.06 1.26 18.02
C LYS A 59 -12.25 2.23 18.86
N PHE A 60 -11.43 3.03 18.20
CA PHE A 60 -10.41 3.87 18.81
C PHE A 60 -10.58 5.32 18.44
N LYS A 61 -10.30 6.19 19.42
CA LYS A 61 -9.99 7.60 19.18
C LYS A 61 -8.48 7.79 19.32
N LEU A 62 -7.88 8.45 18.33
CA LEU A 62 -6.47 8.82 18.39
C LEU A 62 -6.26 9.89 19.47
N VAL A 63 -5.35 9.63 20.42
CA VAL A 63 -4.89 10.64 21.40
C VAL A 63 -3.64 11.33 20.84
N ARG A 64 -2.64 10.55 20.44
CA ARG A 64 -1.45 10.99 19.70
C ARG A 64 -0.80 9.80 19.01
N GLY A 65 -0.06 10.03 17.92
CA GLY A 65 0.62 8.97 17.21
C GLY A 65 1.50 9.49 16.07
N SER A 66 2.26 8.60 15.45
CA SER A 66 3.06 8.85 14.26
C SER A 66 2.89 7.67 13.30
N GLY A 67 2.80 7.96 12.00
CA GLY A 67 2.60 6.97 10.94
C GLY A 67 1.15 6.48 10.80
N GLU A 68 1.00 5.20 10.47
CA GLU A 68 -0.30 4.58 10.23
C GLU A 68 -1.16 4.53 11.51
N PHE A 69 -2.44 4.84 11.38
CA PHE A 69 -3.43 4.70 12.44
C PHE A 69 -4.71 4.06 11.87
N ARG A 70 -5.18 3.01 12.53
CA ARG A 70 -6.47 2.38 12.24
C ARG A 70 -7.45 2.76 13.33
N SER A 71 -8.61 3.29 12.94
CA SER A 71 -9.67 3.66 13.89
C SER A 71 -10.40 2.47 14.49
N GLU A 72 -10.20 1.27 13.93
CA GLU A 72 -10.73 0.03 14.49
C GLU A 72 -9.80 -1.16 14.26
N VAL A 73 -9.87 -2.14 15.15
CA VAL A 73 -9.26 -3.46 14.99
C VAL A 73 -10.30 -4.53 15.34
N ARG A 74 -10.38 -5.56 14.51
CA ARG A 74 -11.31 -6.69 14.70
C ARG A 74 -10.54 -7.93 15.16
N VAL A 75 -11.10 -8.60 16.13
CA VAL A 75 -10.63 -9.89 16.65
C VAL A 75 -11.67 -10.94 16.28
N THR A 76 -11.39 -11.70 15.22
CA THR A 76 -12.25 -12.80 14.79
C THR A 76 -12.22 -13.92 15.83
N THR A 77 -13.40 -14.33 16.30
CA THR A 77 -13.60 -15.47 17.22
C THR A 77 -14.27 -16.65 16.52
N ALA A 78 -15.03 -16.41 15.45
CA ALA A 78 -15.61 -17.44 14.61
C ALA A 78 -15.57 -17.03 13.14
N PHE A 79 -15.13 -17.95 12.29
CA PHE A 79 -14.99 -17.74 10.86
C PHE A 79 -16.29 -18.09 10.14
N GLY A 80 -16.76 -17.23 9.21
CA GLY A 80 -17.91 -17.54 8.34
C GLY A 80 -17.53 -18.20 7.02
N GLY A 81 -18.49 -18.40 6.12
CA GLY A 81 -18.27 -18.91 4.77
C GLY A 81 -17.75 -20.36 4.67
N LEU A 82 -17.78 -20.91 3.45
CA LEU A 82 -17.19 -22.21 3.14
C LEU A 82 -15.66 -22.10 3.19
N ARG A 83 -15.02 -22.88 4.06
CA ARG A 83 -13.56 -22.94 4.17
C ARG A 83 -13.00 -24.07 3.32
N PRO A 84 -11.83 -23.88 2.67
CA PRO A 84 -11.20 -24.95 1.93
C PRO A 84 -10.83 -26.11 2.87
N PRO A 85 -10.80 -27.36 2.38
CA PRO A 85 -10.35 -28.50 3.16
C PRO A 85 -8.96 -28.26 3.76
N GLY A 86 -8.78 -28.53 5.05
CA GLY A 86 -7.52 -28.33 5.76
C GLY A 86 -7.23 -26.90 6.21
N PHE A 87 -8.20 -25.97 6.11
CA PHE A 87 -8.05 -24.62 6.65
C PHE A 87 -7.84 -24.67 8.17
N VAL A 88 -6.67 -24.19 8.62
CA VAL A 88 -6.38 -23.97 10.04
C VAL A 88 -6.42 -22.47 10.30
N PRO A 89 -7.39 -21.96 11.09
CA PRO A 89 -7.47 -20.54 11.38
C PRO A 89 -6.26 -20.08 12.19
N LYS A 90 -5.63 -19.00 11.74
CA LYS A 90 -4.57 -18.34 12.52
C LYS A 90 -5.20 -17.66 13.73
N LEU A 91 -4.62 -17.87 14.90
CA LEU A 91 -5.02 -17.15 16.10
C LEU A 91 -4.83 -15.65 15.88
N SER A 92 -5.87 -14.92 16.21
CA SER A 92 -5.91 -13.48 16.38
C SER A 92 -4.98 -13.09 17.54
N LEU A 93 -3.76 -12.63 17.22
CA LEU A 93 -2.77 -12.15 18.19
C LEU A 93 -2.18 -10.83 17.68
N PRO A 94 -1.75 -9.91 18.58
CA PRO A 94 -1.67 -10.07 20.04
C PRO A 94 -3.00 -9.83 20.77
N LEU A 95 -4.01 -9.25 20.14
CA LEU A 95 -5.26 -8.88 20.82
C LEU A 95 -6.24 -10.07 20.89
N LYS A 96 -6.82 -10.25 22.07
CA LYS A 96 -7.91 -11.17 22.38
C LYS A 96 -9.22 -10.37 22.56
N PRO A 97 -10.39 -11.04 22.55
CA PRO A 97 -11.68 -10.38 22.71
C PRO A 97 -11.81 -9.51 23.97
N ASP A 98 -11.04 -9.81 25.02
CA ASP A 98 -11.02 -9.14 26.32
C ASP A 98 -9.75 -8.30 26.56
N SER A 99 -8.88 -8.14 25.55
CA SER A 99 -7.59 -7.44 25.72
C SER A 99 -7.71 -5.96 26.04
N LEU A 100 -8.76 -5.28 25.54
CA LEU A 100 -8.91 -3.84 25.64
C LEU A 100 -10.25 -3.48 26.26
N LYS A 101 -10.25 -2.48 27.14
CA LYS A 101 -11.46 -2.02 27.84
C LYS A 101 -11.89 -0.64 27.38
N LYS A 102 -13.19 -0.44 27.18
CA LYS A 102 -13.78 0.86 26.86
C LYS A 102 -13.42 1.91 27.91
N GLY A 103 -13.04 3.10 27.47
CA GLY A 103 -12.62 4.23 28.30
C GLY A 103 -11.16 4.16 28.76
N GLU A 104 -10.47 3.04 28.54
CA GLU A 104 -9.05 2.92 28.84
C GLU A 104 -8.18 3.33 27.64
N ARG A 105 -6.90 3.61 27.94
CA ARG A 105 -5.91 4.03 26.97
C ARG A 105 -4.79 3.03 26.84
N TYR A 106 -4.39 2.80 25.60
CA TYR A 106 -3.36 1.83 25.24
C TYR A 106 -2.46 2.41 24.16
N TRP A 107 -1.19 2.02 24.21
CA TRP A 107 -0.29 2.14 23.08
C TRP A 107 -0.52 0.97 22.14
N LEU A 108 -0.73 1.26 20.87
CA LEU A 108 -0.80 0.28 19.79
C LEU A 108 0.38 0.48 18.84
N VAL A 109 0.99 -0.64 18.46
CA VAL A 109 2.00 -0.71 17.41
C VAL A 109 1.38 -1.36 16.19
N PHE A 110 1.24 -0.63 15.09
CA PHE A 110 0.58 -1.10 13.88
C PHE A 110 1.54 -1.80 12.93
N ALA A 111 1.12 -2.94 12.39
CA ALA A 111 1.86 -3.69 11.39
C ALA A 111 1.71 -3.07 9.99
N SER A 112 2.66 -3.36 9.11
CA SER A 112 2.52 -3.15 7.67
C SER A 112 1.36 -3.97 7.11
N ARG A 113 0.72 -3.50 6.04
CA ARG A 113 -0.37 -4.23 5.36
C ARG A 113 0.07 -5.61 4.82
N TRP A 114 1.37 -5.76 4.51
CA TRP A 114 1.93 -6.99 3.96
C TRP A 114 2.32 -8.02 5.02
N ASP A 115 2.41 -7.60 6.28
CA ASP A 115 2.76 -8.50 7.37
C ASP A 115 1.52 -9.20 7.96
N TYR A 116 0.43 -9.27 7.16
CA TYR A 116 -0.84 -9.91 7.56
C TYR A 116 -0.65 -11.37 7.95
N GLU A 117 0.31 -12.08 7.33
CA GLU A 117 0.56 -13.47 7.68
C GLU A 117 1.04 -13.66 9.11
N LYS A 118 1.80 -12.69 9.65
CA LYS A 118 2.34 -12.69 11.01
C LYS A 118 1.44 -11.92 11.98
N HIS A 119 0.85 -10.82 11.51
CA HIS A 119 0.03 -9.88 12.25
C HIS A 119 -1.33 -9.71 11.56
N ASN A 120 -2.17 -10.75 11.63
CA ASN A 120 -3.48 -10.81 10.95
C ASN A 120 -4.47 -9.70 11.40
N GLN A 121 -4.29 -9.15 12.59
CA GLN A 121 -5.06 -8.00 13.09
C GLN A 121 -4.50 -6.65 12.63
N GLY A 122 -3.31 -6.65 12.02
CA GLY A 122 -2.54 -5.44 11.75
C GLY A 122 -1.95 -4.76 12.97
N VAL A 123 -1.81 -5.49 14.09
CA VAL A 123 -1.20 -5.03 15.34
C VAL A 123 -0.01 -5.93 15.64
N ILE A 124 1.14 -5.31 15.94
CA ILE A 124 2.37 -6.00 16.35
C ILE A 124 2.32 -6.29 17.84
N ASP A 125 2.06 -5.25 18.64
CA ASP A 125 2.00 -5.31 20.09
C ASP A 125 1.08 -4.21 20.65
N PHE A 126 0.71 -4.33 21.92
CA PHE A 126 0.00 -3.30 22.67
C PHE A 126 0.47 -3.21 24.13
N LEU A 127 0.49 -2.00 24.67
CA LEU A 127 0.89 -1.72 26.05
C LEU A 127 -0.14 -0.81 26.74
N GLY A 128 -0.27 -0.89 28.06
CA GLY A 128 -1.07 0.09 28.81
C GLY A 128 -0.46 1.50 28.71
N GLU A 129 -1.26 2.56 28.85
CA GLU A 129 -0.78 3.96 28.82
C GLU A 129 0.40 4.22 29.76
N LYS A 130 0.40 3.58 30.93
CA LYS A 130 1.40 3.74 32.00
C LYS A 130 2.49 2.66 32.00
N ASP A 131 2.54 1.80 30.99
CA ASP A 131 3.57 0.77 30.90
C ASP A 131 4.97 1.42 30.81
N PRO A 132 5.96 1.02 31.62
CA PRO A 132 7.31 1.58 31.55
C PRO A 132 7.96 1.50 30.17
N LYS A 133 7.66 0.45 29.39
CA LYS A 133 8.17 0.25 28.04
C LYS A 133 7.58 1.24 27.04
N ALA A 134 6.42 1.81 27.34
CA ALA A 134 5.75 2.77 26.46
C ALA A 134 6.52 4.08 26.29
N LYS A 135 7.52 4.37 27.14
CA LYS A 135 8.40 5.53 26.97
C LYS A 135 9.07 5.56 25.59
N ALA A 136 9.56 4.42 25.10
CA ALA A 136 10.18 4.34 23.78
C ALA A 136 9.19 4.67 22.64
N LEU A 137 7.93 4.26 22.79
CA LEU A 137 6.85 4.57 21.84
C LEU A 137 6.51 6.07 21.86
N ASP A 138 6.42 6.66 23.04
CA ASP A 138 6.16 8.09 23.20
C ASP A 138 7.28 8.96 22.63
N ASP A 139 8.54 8.58 22.89
CA ASP A 139 9.71 9.26 22.34
C ASP A 139 9.73 9.14 20.79
N ALA A 140 9.35 7.98 20.23
CA ALA A 140 9.23 7.78 18.78
C ALA A 140 8.14 8.66 18.13
N VAL A 141 6.99 8.84 18.81
CA VAL A 141 5.91 9.75 18.37
C VAL A 141 6.37 11.21 18.42
N LYS A 142 7.06 11.63 19.49
CA LYS A 142 7.61 13.00 19.60
C LYS A 142 8.64 13.31 18.52
N ALA A 143 9.46 12.31 18.16
CA ALA A 143 10.44 12.42 17.08
C ALA A 143 9.82 12.26 15.68
N ASP A 144 8.53 11.97 15.59
CA ASP A 144 7.80 11.66 14.35
C ASP A 144 8.51 10.60 13.49
N THR A 145 8.98 9.54 14.16
CA THR A 145 9.81 8.49 13.57
C THR A 145 9.11 7.80 12.39
N PHE A 146 7.78 7.67 12.45
CA PHE A 146 6.97 6.98 11.47
C PHE A 146 6.26 7.92 10.48
N ARG A 147 6.68 9.20 10.38
CA ARG A 147 6.06 10.21 9.51
C ARG A 147 5.82 9.79 8.06
N TRP A 148 6.62 8.85 7.58
CA TRP A 148 6.56 8.32 6.23
C TRP A 148 5.57 7.17 6.05
N HIS A 149 4.76 6.82 7.07
CA HIS A 149 3.80 5.71 7.01
C HIS A 149 4.41 4.43 6.42
N PRO A 150 5.57 3.96 6.92
CA PRO A 150 6.33 2.90 6.29
C PRO A 150 5.51 1.61 6.15
N GLN A 151 5.66 0.94 5.02
CA GLN A 151 5.06 -0.35 4.73
C GLN A 151 6.18 -1.31 4.36
N TYR A 152 6.45 -2.26 5.24
CA TYR A 152 7.43 -3.32 5.02
C TYR A 152 6.79 -4.50 4.30
N ASP A 153 7.44 -5.00 3.24
CA ASP A 153 7.10 -6.24 2.56
C ASP A 153 8.11 -7.34 2.95
N PRO A 154 7.70 -8.37 3.71
CA PRO A 154 8.60 -9.43 4.16
C PRO A 154 9.12 -10.30 3.02
N LYS A 155 8.47 -10.35 1.85
CA LYS A 155 8.90 -11.16 0.71
C LYS A 155 10.09 -10.54 0.00
N THR A 156 10.00 -9.24 -0.30
CA THR A 156 11.04 -8.52 -1.05
C THR A 156 12.06 -7.81 -0.16
N LYS A 157 11.75 -7.67 1.13
CA LYS A 157 12.52 -6.92 2.14
C LYS A 157 12.55 -5.41 1.91
N PHE A 158 11.67 -4.88 1.05
CA PHE A 158 11.53 -3.43 0.90
C PHE A 158 10.65 -2.85 2.00
N THR A 159 11.05 -1.69 2.48
CA THR A 159 10.17 -0.76 3.21
C THR A 159 9.91 0.42 2.31
N TYR A 160 8.65 0.72 2.02
CA TYR A 160 8.28 1.87 1.22
C TYR A 160 7.36 2.79 2.01
N GLY A 161 7.51 4.09 1.83
CA GLY A 161 6.80 5.10 2.62
C GLY A 161 6.42 6.30 1.78
N ARG A 162 5.55 7.14 2.33
CA ARG A 162 5.07 8.37 1.70
C ARG A 162 4.81 9.48 2.70
N VAL A 163 4.91 10.72 2.23
CA VAL A 163 4.39 11.93 2.87
C VAL A 163 3.56 12.69 1.85
N SER A 164 2.30 12.98 2.19
CA SER A 164 1.37 13.69 1.30
C SER A 164 1.31 15.17 1.62
N GLU A 165 1.45 16.00 0.60
CA GLU A 165 1.29 17.45 0.64
C GLU A 165 0.12 17.84 -0.30
N LYS A 166 -0.24 19.12 -0.38
CA LYS A 166 -1.48 19.55 -1.07
C LYS A 166 -1.50 19.18 -2.56
N ASP A 167 -0.39 19.43 -3.24
CA ASP A 167 -0.23 19.37 -4.70
C ASP A 167 0.88 18.42 -5.14
N LYS A 168 1.46 17.70 -4.19
CA LYS A 168 2.52 16.73 -4.40
C LYS A 168 2.59 15.76 -3.25
N TRP A 169 3.33 14.70 -3.43
CA TRP A 169 3.67 13.80 -2.35
C TRP A 169 5.05 13.21 -2.61
N ARG A 170 5.76 12.96 -1.53
CA ARG A 170 7.07 12.33 -1.58
C ARG A 170 6.92 10.85 -1.26
N VAL A 171 7.62 10.03 -2.01
CA VAL A 171 7.69 8.59 -1.80
C VAL A 171 9.14 8.20 -1.58
N ARG A 172 9.36 7.20 -0.74
CA ARG A 172 10.70 6.67 -0.49
C ARG A 172 10.68 5.15 -0.46
N VAL A 173 11.81 4.55 -0.80
CA VAL A 173 12.03 3.12 -0.65
C VAL A 173 13.36 2.88 0.07
N GLU A 174 13.32 1.94 0.99
CA GLU A 174 14.42 1.48 1.82
C GLU A 174 14.53 -0.04 1.70
N ARG A 175 15.73 -0.56 1.93
CA ARG A 175 16.00 -1.98 2.13
C ARG A 175 17.00 -2.10 3.27
N ASP A 176 16.71 -2.97 4.24
CA ASP A 176 17.58 -3.18 5.41
C ASP A 176 17.94 -1.86 6.14
N ALA A 177 16.93 -1.00 6.35
CA ALA A 177 17.05 0.34 6.94
C ALA A 177 17.94 1.34 6.17
N LYS A 178 18.40 0.99 4.96
CA LYS A 178 19.11 1.90 4.07
C LYS A 178 18.17 2.46 3.02
N MET A 179 18.11 3.79 2.91
CA MET A 179 17.39 4.46 1.84
C MET A 179 18.02 4.13 0.48
N LEU A 180 17.21 3.60 -0.43
CA LEU A 180 17.60 3.36 -1.82
C LEU A 180 17.37 4.61 -2.65
N TRP A 181 16.17 5.22 -2.53
CA TRP A 181 15.81 6.45 -3.22
C TRP A 181 14.59 7.12 -2.59
N GLU A 182 14.45 8.41 -2.86
CA GLU A 182 13.30 9.25 -2.54
C GLU A 182 12.92 10.04 -3.79
N LYS A 183 11.62 10.20 -4.05
CA LYS A 183 11.10 10.97 -5.20
C LYS A 183 9.90 11.80 -4.83
N GLU A 184 9.83 12.98 -5.42
CA GLU A 184 8.63 13.80 -5.46
C GLU A 184 7.76 13.38 -6.66
N ILE A 185 6.46 13.19 -6.41
CA ILE A 185 5.46 12.88 -7.42
C ILE A 185 4.46 14.03 -7.47
N PRO A 186 4.25 14.67 -8.64
CA PRO A 186 3.35 15.80 -8.77
C PRO A 186 1.88 15.36 -8.74
N GLY A 187 1.05 16.19 -8.14
CA GLY A 187 -0.39 15.98 -7.99
C GLY A 187 -0.80 15.50 -6.60
N THR A 188 -2.10 15.49 -6.37
CA THR A 188 -2.69 15.03 -5.11
C THR A 188 -2.77 13.51 -5.14
N ARG A 189 -2.25 12.85 -4.10
CA ARG A 189 -2.36 11.40 -3.92
C ARG A 189 -3.83 10.94 -3.97
N VAL A 190 -4.11 9.88 -4.72
CA VAL A 190 -5.42 9.21 -4.71
C VAL A 190 -5.52 8.29 -3.49
N ASP A 191 -6.72 8.18 -2.91
CA ASP A 191 -6.99 7.28 -1.77
C ASP A 191 -7.89 6.10 -2.16
N ALA A 192 -7.48 5.38 -3.20
CA ALA A 192 -8.14 4.16 -3.67
C ALA A 192 -7.31 2.92 -3.33
N TYR A 193 -7.94 1.76 -3.16
CA TYR A 193 -7.27 0.52 -2.78
C TYR A 193 -6.03 0.18 -3.63
N ALA A 194 -6.11 0.35 -4.95
CA ALA A 194 -5.05 0.06 -5.90
C ALA A 194 -4.15 1.27 -6.28
N SER A 195 -4.27 2.39 -5.57
CA SER A 195 -3.56 3.65 -5.90
C SER A 195 -2.13 3.72 -5.34
N TRP A 196 -1.78 2.86 -4.39
CA TRP A 196 -0.49 2.91 -3.69
C TRP A 196 -0.05 1.53 -3.21
N GLY A 197 1.22 1.22 -3.42
CA GLY A 197 1.93 0.10 -2.80
C GLY A 197 2.68 -0.78 -3.78
N LEU A 198 3.18 -1.92 -3.30
CA LEU A 198 3.87 -2.91 -4.13
C LEU A 198 2.88 -3.83 -4.85
N TRP A 199 3.12 -4.09 -6.13
CA TRP A 199 2.27 -4.95 -6.97
C TRP A 199 3.11 -5.90 -7.80
N SER A 200 2.76 -7.19 -7.77
CA SER A 200 3.37 -8.24 -8.58
C SER A 200 2.53 -8.46 -9.84
N GLY A 201 2.84 -7.70 -10.90
CA GLY A 201 2.07 -7.72 -12.15
C GLY A 201 0.70 -7.04 -12.02
N MET A 202 0.29 -6.33 -13.06
CA MET A 202 -1.10 -5.91 -13.24
C MET A 202 -1.69 -6.80 -14.33
N SER A 203 -2.88 -7.37 -14.11
CA SER A 203 -3.41 -8.48 -14.92
C SER A 203 -3.57 -8.21 -16.42
N ASP A 204 -3.49 -6.95 -16.85
CA ASP A 204 -3.75 -6.54 -18.23
C ASP A 204 -2.54 -5.85 -18.89
N PHE A 205 -1.37 -5.86 -18.24
CA PHE A 205 -0.19 -5.10 -18.65
C PHE A 205 1.06 -5.98 -18.80
N GLU A 206 1.59 -6.08 -20.02
CA GLU A 206 2.84 -6.81 -20.34
C GLU A 206 4.12 -6.05 -19.93
N ILE A 207 4.11 -5.38 -18.78
CA ILE A 207 5.27 -4.63 -18.31
C ILE A 207 6.40 -5.60 -18.00
N LYS A 208 7.58 -5.35 -18.57
CA LYS A 208 8.81 -6.05 -18.16
C LYS A 208 9.09 -5.77 -16.68
N MET A 209 8.78 -6.75 -15.84
CA MET A 209 8.94 -6.64 -14.40
C MET A 209 10.41 -6.45 -13.99
N PRO A 210 10.70 -5.65 -12.95
CA PRO A 210 12.02 -5.59 -12.35
C PRO A 210 12.47 -6.95 -11.80
N ALA A 211 13.77 -7.08 -11.51
CA ALA A 211 14.32 -8.30 -10.91
C ALA A 211 13.67 -8.67 -9.57
N SER A 212 13.16 -7.68 -8.83
CA SER A 212 12.40 -7.88 -7.60
C SER A 212 11.03 -8.53 -7.79
N GLY A 213 10.52 -8.59 -9.03
CA GLY A 213 9.19 -9.13 -9.34
C GLY A 213 8.02 -8.25 -8.90
N VAL A 214 8.27 -7.02 -8.45
CA VAL A 214 7.25 -6.06 -8.02
C VAL A 214 7.52 -4.65 -8.54
N LEU A 215 6.44 -3.87 -8.70
CA LEU A 215 6.48 -2.43 -8.95
C LEU A 215 5.93 -1.68 -7.73
N LEU A 216 6.53 -0.53 -7.39
CA LEU A 216 5.90 0.44 -6.50
C LEU A 216 4.97 1.31 -7.33
N LEU A 217 3.66 1.13 -7.15
CA LEU A 217 2.64 1.96 -7.77
C LEU A 217 2.37 3.19 -6.92
N ALA A 218 2.23 4.33 -7.59
CA ALA A 218 1.91 5.61 -7.00
C ALA A 218 0.99 6.39 -7.94
N GLU A 219 -0.26 6.56 -7.53
CA GLU A 219 -1.28 7.25 -8.31
C GLU A 219 -1.57 8.67 -7.80
N THR A 220 -1.62 9.61 -8.74
CA THR A 220 -1.97 11.00 -8.49
C THR A 220 -3.16 11.46 -9.31
N HIS A 221 -3.99 12.28 -8.68
CA HIS A 221 -4.88 13.18 -9.38
C HIS A 221 -4.12 14.46 -9.73
N THR A 222 -4.02 14.77 -11.01
CA THR A 222 -3.26 15.92 -11.50
C THR A 222 -3.92 16.56 -12.71
N ARG A 223 -3.52 17.78 -13.03
CA ARG A 223 -3.93 18.49 -14.24
C ARG A 223 -2.79 18.49 -15.25
N LEU A 224 -2.98 17.81 -16.38
CA LEU A 224 -2.03 17.80 -17.48
C LEU A 224 -2.14 19.10 -18.29
N GLY A 225 -1.00 19.69 -18.63
CA GLY A 225 -0.92 20.84 -19.54
C GLY A 225 -1.05 20.44 -21.00
N LYS A 226 -1.07 21.42 -21.92
CA LYS A 226 -1.17 21.16 -23.37
C LYS A 226 0.03 20.38 -23.93
N ASP A 227 1.20 20.62 -23.36
CA ASP A 227 2.47 20.01 -23.81
C ASP A 227 2.87 18.81 -22.93
N ASN A 228 1.89 18.05 -22.41
CA ASN A 228 2.18 16.88 -21.58
C ASN A 228 2.83 15.77 -22.40
N GLU A 229 3.70 14.98 -21.74
CA GLU A 229 4.46 13.90 -22.39
C GLU A 229 3.57 12.78 -22.95
N PHE A 230 2.30 12.70 -22.54
CA PHE A 230 1.37 11.65 -22.95
C PHE A 230 0.65 11.97 -24.27
N GLY A 231 0.76 13.22 -24.76
CA GLY A 231 0.03 13.67 -25.95
C GLY A 231 -1.49 13.61 -25.78
N LEU A 232 -1.96 13.70 -24.53
CA LEU A 232 -3.38 13.77 -24.18
C LEU A 232 -3.84 15.22 -24.16
N ASP A 233 -5.14 15.46 -24.24
CA ASP A 233 -5.68 16.82 -24.10
C ASP A 233 -5.37 17.39 -22.71
N ALA A 234 -5.24 18.72 -22.62
CA ALA A 234 -5.07 19.38 -21.32
C ALA A 234 -6.33 19.19 -20.46
N GLY A 235 -6.16 18.73 -19.22
CA GLY A 235 -7.31 18.34 -18.39
C GLY A 235 -6.92 17.68 -17.09
N ALA A 236 -7.92 17.32 -16.29
CA ALA A 236 -7.72 16.56 -15.06
C ALA A 236 -7.65 15.06 -15.37
N TYR A 237 -6.69 14.35 -14.76
CA TYR A 237 -6.45 12.92 -14.96
C TYR A 237 -6.00 12.26 -13.66
N TYR A 238 -6.23 10.96 -13.56
CA TYR A 238 -5.47 10.09 -12.67
C TYR A 238 -4.26 9.53 -13.41
N VAL A 239 -3.07 9.64 -12.82
CA VAL A 239 -1.80 9.14 -13.36
C VAL A 239 -1.22 8.15 -12.36
N ASN A 240 -1.29 6.86 -12.68
CA ASN A 240 -0.69 5.79 -11.89
C ASN A 240 0.70 5.47 -12.46
N THR A 241 1.75 5.78 -11.69
CA THR A 241 3.13 5.52 -12.11
C THR A 241 3.68 4.31 -11.39
N GLY A 242 4.21 3.35 -12.15
CA GLY A 242 4.95 2.20 -11.64
C GLY A 242 6.45 2.46 -11.63
N PHE A 243 7.06 2.37 -10.46
CA PHE A 243 8.49 2.49 -10.26
C PHE A 243 9.12 1.14 -9.94
N ASP A 244 10.36 0.97 -10.36
CA ASP A 244 11.25 -0.06 -9.85
C ASP A 244 11.62 0.25 -8.38
N PRO A 245 11.26 -0.60 -7.40
CA PRO A 245 11.57 -0.33 -6.00
C PRO A 245 13.06 -0.28 -5.67
N GLU A 246 13.94 -0.90 -6.48
CA GLU A 246 15.37 -0.87 -6.21
C GLU A 246 16.03 0.41 -6.69
N THR A 247 15.59 0.93 -7.84
CA THR A 247 16.29 2.01 -8.55
C THR A 247 15.52 3.32 -8.62
N GLY A 248 14.21 3.29 -8.34
CA GLY A 248 13.30 4.43 -8.50
C GLY A 248 13.07 4.82 -9.97
N LYS A 249 13.58 4.04 -10.91
CA LYS A 249 13.38 4.26 -12.35
C LYS A 249 11.92 3.97 -12.71
N ARG A 250 11.33 4.83 -13.53
CA ARG A 250 9.96 4.67 -14.02
C ARG A 250 9.92 3.48 -14.98
N ARG A 251 8.97 2.59 -14.77
CA ARG A 251 8.77 1.38 -15.59
C ARG A 251 7.49 1.45 -16.40
N ALA A 252 6.44 2.05 -15.84
CA ALA A 252 5.16 2.16 -16.50
C ALA A 252 4.37 3.38 -16.02
N VAL A 253 3.44 3.83 -16.85
CA VAL A 253 2.40 4.80 -16.48
C VAL A 253 1.07 4.35 -17.05
N CYS A 254 0.01 4.44 -16.25
CA CYS A 254 -1.38 4.36 -16.69
C CYS A 254 -2.06 5.71 -16.42
N VAL A 255 -2.68 6.30 -17.45
CA VAL A 255 -3.41 7.58 -17.37
C VAL A 255 -4.90 7.32 -17.60
N ARG A 256 -5.74 7.81 -16.69
CA ARG A 256 -7.19 7.57 -16.65
C ARG A 256 -7.98 8.86 -16.47
N LEU A 257 -9.20 8.90 -16.97
CA LEU A 257 -10.11 10.03 -16.72
C LEU A 257 -10.69 9.99 -15.29
N PRO A 258 -10.99 11.14 -14.66
CA PRO A 258 -11.57 11.21 -13.33
C PRO A 258 -13.02 10.71 -13.18
N GLN A 259 -13.60 10.12 -14.24
CA GLN A 259 -14.99 9.63 -14.28
C GLN A 259 -15.15 8.24 -13.65
N GLY A 260 -14.04 7.53 -13.40
CA GLY A 260 -14.00 6.23 -12.76
C GLY A 260 -12.69 5.49 -13.06
N PRO A 261 -12.33 4.46 -12.27
CA PRO A 261 -11.07 3.73 -12.41
C PRO A 261 -10.95 2.96 -13.73
N SER A 262 -12.03 2.81 -14.49
CA SER A 262 -12.07 1.95 -15.69
C SER A 262 -11.88 2.69 -17.01
N VAL A 263 -11.81 4.03 -17.03
CA VAL A 263 -11.67 4.80 -18.27
C VAL A 263 -10.19 5.13 -18.52
N VAL A 264 -9.45 4.11 -18.94
CA VAL A 264 -8.04 4.24 -19.33
C VAL A 264 -7.94 5.03 -20.64
N ARG A 265 -7.00 5.96 -20.70
CA ARG A 265 -6.68 6.76 -21.90
C ARG A 265 -5.32 6.43 -22.47
N LEU A 266 -4.37 6.05 -21.63
CA LEU A 266 -3.04 5.70 -22.05
C LEU A 266 -2.40 4.74 -21.05
N ASN A 267 -1.72 3.74 -21.58
CA ASN A 267 -0.76 2.93 -20.88
C ASN A 267 0.56 3.05 -21.63
N ARG A 268 1.66 3.22 -20.91
CA ARG A 268 2.98 3.33 -21.53
C ARG A 268 4.02 2.68 -20.66
N GLU A 269 4.88 1.92 -21.30
CA GLU A 269 6.01 1.24 -20.70
C GLU A 269 7.30 1.96 -21.05
N TYR A 270 8.26 1.88 -20.14
CA TYR A 270 9.54 2.55 -20.26
C TYR A 270 10.68 1.57 -20.07
N ASP A 271 11.69 1.69 -20.93
CA ASP A 271 13.00 1.12 -20.66
C ASP A 271 13.64 1.89 -19.48
N ALA A 272 14.12 1.16 -18.49
CA ALA A 272 14.59 1.80 -17.27
C ALA A 272 15.98 2.42 -17.40
N ASP A 273 16.79 1.98 -18.35
CA ASP A 273 18.14 2.49 -18.52
C ASP A 273 18.14 3.79 -19.32
N THR A 274 17.32 3.85 -20.35
CA THR A 274 17.18 5.02 -21.22
C THR A 274 16.07 5.97 -20.79
N GLY A 275 15.07 5.50 -20.02
CA GLY A 275 13.87 6.25 -19.68
C GLY A 275 12.92 6.48 -20.86
N LEU A 276 13.20 5.87 -22.02
CA LEU A 276 12.42 6.02 -23.25
C LEU A 276 11.25 5.04 -23.27
N ALA A 277 10.17 5.43 -23.93
CA ALA A 277 9.03 4.57 -24.13
C ALA A 277 9.42 3.35 -24.99
N THR A 278 8.99 2.16 -24.60
CA THR A 278 9.17 0.92 -25.37
C THR A 278 7.85 0.45 -25.97
N HIS A 279 6.75 0.71 -25.27
CA HIS A 279 5.41 0.33 -25.67
C HIS A 279 4.39 1.38 -25.20
N GLU A 280 3.34 1.58 -25.98
CA GLU A 280 2.20 2.43 -25.62
C GLU A 280 0.89 1.83 -26.14
N GLU A 281 -0.12 1.82 -25.29
CA GLU A 281 -1.52 1.62 -25.69
C GLU A 281 -2.31 2.89 -25.39
N ARG A 282 -2.93 3.48 -26.41
CA ARG A 282 -3.77 4.68 -26.28
C ARG A 282 -5.21 4.34 -26.61
N TYR A 283 -6.13 4.89 -25.83
CA TYR A 283 -7.57 4.74 -26.02
C TYR A 283 -8.22 6.09 -26.22
N ASP A 284 -8.99 6.19 -27.29
CA ASP A 284 -9.75 7.39 -27.64
C ASP A 284 -11.20 6.99 -27.97
N THR A 285 -12.15 7.82 -27.56
CA THR A 285 -13.52 7.75 -28.07
C THR A 285 -13.57 8.56 -29.37
N VAL A 286 -13.95 7.91 -30.46
CA VAL A 286 -14.10 8.56 -31.76
C VAL A 286 -15.57 8.91 -31.92
N LEU A 287 -15.89 10.19 -31.76
CA LEU A 287 -17.25 10.73 -31.83
C LEU A 287 -17.70 11.07 -33.26
N THR A 288 -16.77 11.08 -34.23
CA THR A 288 -17.05 11.38 -35.64
C THR A 288 -16.11 10.54 -36.52
N GLY A 289 -16.60 9.98 -37.64
CA GLY A 289 -15.80 9.11 -38.50
C GLY A 289 -16.59 8.08 -39.33
N GLY A 290 -17.91 8.01 -39.15
CA GLY A 290 -18.78 7.07 -39.86
C GLY A 290 -18.72 5.64 -39.31
N LYS A 291 -19.45 4.74 -39.96
CA LYS A 291 -19.59 3.33 -39.56
C LYS A 291 -18.40 2.52 -40.12
N ALA A 292 -17.45 2.10 -39.28
CA ALA A 292 -16.44 1.11 -39.66
C ALA A 292 -17.12 -0.22 -40.08
N VAL A 293 -16.46 -0.95 -40.97
CA VAL A 293 -16.99 -2.17 -41.60
C VAL A 293 -17.35 -3.21 -40.52
N GLY A 294 -18.64 -3.54 -40.42
CA GLY A 294 -19.16 -4.60 -39.54
C GLY A 294 -19.81 -4.17 -38.23
N ALA A 295 -19.76 -2.90 -37.82
CA ALA A 295 -20.42 -2.49 -36.57
C ALA A 295 -21.88 -2.10 -36.73
N LYS A 296 -22.55 -1.89 -35.60
CA LYS A 296 -23.94 -1.47 -35.53
C LYS A 296 -24.09 0.04 -35.29
N THR A 297 -23.09 0.72 -34.73
CA THR A 297 -23.17 2.14 -34.35
C THR A 297 -22.05 3.01 -34.92
N GLU A 298 -22.18 4.33 -34.71
CA GLU A 298 -21.18 5.35 -35.08
C GLU A 298 -20.24 5.71 -33.92
N ASN A 299 -20.46 5.13 -32.73
CA ASN A 299 -19.67 5.38 -31.53
C ASN A 299 -18.60 4.30 -31.39
N TRP A 300 -17.33 4.70 -31.55
CA TRP A 300 -16.22 3.77 -31.54
C TRP A 300 -15.25 4.06 -30.41
N TYR A 301 -14.77 3.01 -29.75
CA TYR A 301 -13.50 3.09 -29.03
C TYR A 301 -12.39 2.71 -29.98
N ARG A 302 -11.39 3.59 -30.08
CA ARG A 302 -10.16 3.34 -30.83
C ARG A 302 -9.06 3.00 -29.85
N LYS A 303 -8.37 1.89 -30.07
CA LYS A 303 -7.11 1.55 -29.42
C LYS A 303 -5.98 1.71 -30.43
N ILE A 304 -4.92 2.42 -30.04
CA ILE A 304 -3.69 2.53 -30.82
C ILE A 304 -2.60 1.85 -30.01
N THR A 305 -1.93 0.85 -30.58
CA THR A 305 -0.79 0.19 -29.96
C THR A 305 0.48 0.59 -30.70
N ARG A 306 1.47 1.10 -29.98
CA ARG A 306 2.76 1.52 -30.52
C ARG A 306 3.87 0.75 -29.86
N THR A 307 4.83 0.28 -30.67
CA THR A 307 6.10 -0.27 -30.19
C THR A 307 7.23 0.61 -30.69
N PHE A 308 8.20 0.86 -29.83
CA PHE A 308 9.33 1.74 -30.12
C PHE A 308 10.63 0.94 -30.18
N ALA A 309 11.46 1.23 -31.17
CA ALA A 309 12.81 0.71 -31.30
C ALA A 309 13.74 1.29 -30.22
N PRO A 310 14.93 0.69 -29.99
CA PRO A 310 15.99 1.32 -29.22
C PRO A 310 16.24 2.76 -29.71
N ALA A 311 16.45 3.70 -28.77
CA ALA A 311 16.44 5.15 -28.96
C ALA A 311 15.05 5.81 -29.14
N GLY A 312 13.96 5.09 -28.87
CA GLY A 312 12.60 5.67 -28.74
C GLY A 312 11.93 6.02 -30.08
N LYS A 313 12.49 5.57 -31.21
CA LYS A 313 11.86 5.77 -32.52
C LYS A 313 10.68 4.81 -32.68
N LEU A 314 9.56 5.31 -33.21
CA LEU A 314 8.39 4.47 -33.51
C LEU A 314 8.79 3.36 -34.50
N ALA A 315 8.62 2.11 -34.10
CA ALA A 315 8.92 0.94 -34.92
C ALA A 315 7.66 0.34 -35.55
N ARG A 316 6.53 0.37 -34.83
CA ARG A 316 5.25 -0.21 -35.25
C ARG A 316 4.08 0.56 -34.62
N GLU A 317 2.99 0.73 -35.36
CA GLU A 317 1.73 1.31 -34.90
C GLU A 317 0.55 0.52 -35.45
N ASP A 318 -0.19 -0.18 -34.59
CA ASP A 318 -1.42 -0.87 -34.96
C ASP A 318 -2.63 -0.08 -34.45
N ILE A 319 -3.68 0.03 -35.27
CA ILE A 319 -4.92 0.71 -34.90
C ILE A 319 -6.08 -0.27 -34.90
N PHE A 320 -6.77 -0.34 -33.76
CA PHE A 320 -7.92 -1.17 -33.53
C PHE A 320 -9.16 -0.34 -33.22
N PHE A 321 -10.32 -0.83 -33.65
CA PHE A 321 -11.61 -0.25 -33.30
C PHE A 321 -12.48 -1.28 -32.59
N TYR A 322 -13.31 -0.78 -31.68
CA TYR A 322 -14.26 -1.54 -30.87
C TYR A 322 -15.62 -0.82 -30.91
N ASP A 323 -16.69 -1.54 -31.25
CA ASP A 323 -18.07 -1.05 -31.19
C ASP A 323 -18.53 -1.07 -29.72
N ALA A 324 -18.85 0.10 -29.19
CA ALA A 324 -19.21 0.28 -27.79
C ALA A 324 -20.44 -0.56 -27.37
N ASP A 325 -21.34 -0.84 -28.32
CA ASP A 325 -22.67 -1.41 -28.08
C ASP A 325 -22.77 -2.91 -28.46
N ALA A 326 -21.63 -3.56 -28.74
CA ALA A 326 -21.60 -5.01 -28.94
C ALA A 326 -21.83 -5.78 -27.62
N VAL A 327 -22.59 -6.86 -27.68
CA VAL A 327 -22.82 -7.77 -26.53
C VAL A 327 -21.47 -8.36 -26.10
N GLU A 328 -21.22 -8.51 -24.79
CA GLU A 328 -19.94 -8.97 -24.19
C GLU A 328 -19.27 -10.15 -24.93
N SER A 329 -20.06 -11.13 -25.35
CA SER A 329 -19.63 -12.33 -26.08
C SER A 329 -19.15 -12.09 -27.52
N GLU A 330 -19.50 -10.95 -28.11
CA GLU A 330 -19.18 -10.55 -29.48
C GLU A 330 -18.12 -9.44 -29.54
N LYS A 331 -17.68 -8.93 -28.37
CA LYS A 331 -16.67 -7.88 -28.24
C LYS A 331 -15.34 -8.37 -28.82
N ARG A 332 -14.89 -7.78 -29.93
CA ARG A 332 -13.58 -8.04 -30.53
C ARG A 332 -12.95 -6.74 -31.04
N TRP A 333 -11.68 -6.54 -30.76
CA TRP A 333 -10.89 -5.49 -31.39
C TRP A 333 -10.67 -5.83 -32.86
N VAL A 334 -11.11 -4.97 -33.77
CA VAL A 334 -10.90 -5.12 -35.20
C VAL A 334 -9.68 -4.28 -35.60
N GLN A 335 -8.60 -4.92 -36.04
CA GLN A 335 -7.44 -4.24 -36.58
C GLN A 335 -7.78 -3.67 -37.96
N VAL A 336 -7.62 -2.36 -38.14
CA VAL A 336 -7.95 -1.68 -39.40
C VAL A 336 -6.68 -1.21 -40.12
N LYS A 337 -5.56 -1.07 -39.40
CA LYS A 337 -4.27 -0.69 -39.96
C LYS A 337 -3.12 -1.38 -39.20
N PRO A 338 -2.17 -2.03 -39.91
CA PRO A 338 -0.92 -2.51 -39.36
C PRO A 338 0.20 -1.45 -39.33
#